data_AF-A0A497P1Q8-F1
#
_entry.id   AF-A0A497P1Q8-F1
#
_cell.length_a   1.000
_cell.length_b   1.000
_cell.length_c   1.000
_cell.angle_alpha   90.00
_cell.angle_beta   90.00
_cell.angle_gamma   90.00
#
_symmetry.space_group_name_H-M   'P 1'
#
loop_
_entity.id
_entity.type
_entity.pdbx_description
1 polymer ?
#
loop_
_entity_poly.entity_id
_entity_poly.type
_entity_poly.pdbx_seq_one_letter_code
_entity_poly.pdbx_strand_id
1 'polypeptide(L)'
;MSREAIFESLQSRHHYATTGTRILLNVKAYTKRGEEAIMGDIVFTKEREALLHIEALCPAPIERVDIFNGREKLETVKPFKQCHGSRRIRVIWEGAECRGRGRETVWDGSAEVEGNRFEEVSPINFWNPIKPLIKENSHRVTWKSITTGSFSGFDALLKDSHEGILRIKTPLLKQQIKISEITYDDMVFEVGGLSRRMRVFRLPNKNTIYRIKLERNMHLKSGKDNPIYVRLTQEDGHRAWSSPIYLITQ
;
A
#
# COMPACT_ATOMS: atom_id res chain seq x y z
N MET A 1 -9.79 32.28 11.84
CA MET A 1 -8.58 31.42 11.92
C MET A 1 -7.40 32.31 12.29
N SER A 2 -6.89 32.22 13.52
CA SER A 2 -5.68 32.93 13.95
C SER A 2 -4.42 32.13 13.59
N ARG A 3 -3.26 32.78 13.64
CA ARG A 3 -1.97 32.10 13.42
C ARG A 3 -1.75 31.02 14.48
N GLU A 4 -2.06 31.35 15.73
CA GLU A 4 -1.95 30.48 16.91
C GLU A 4 -2.78 29.22 16.72
N ALA A 5 -4.03 29.36 16.29
CA ALA A 5 -4.93 28.24 16.02
C ALA A 5 -4.40 27.31 14.90
N ILE A 6 -3.70 27.86 13.89
CA ILE A 6 -3.05 27.06 12.85
C ILE A 6 -1.89 26.25 13.45
N PHE A 7 -1.05 26.87 14.29
CA PHE A 7 0.05 26.17 14.95
C PHE A 7 -0.45 25.09 15.91
N GLU A 8 -1.49 25.37 16.70
CA GLU A 8 -2.13 24.39 17.57
C GLU A 8 -2.68 23.20 16.77
N SER A 9 -3.35 23.45 15.65
CA SER A 9 -3.88 22.39 14.77
C SER A 9 -2.78 21.52 14.15
N LEU A 10 -1.63 22.11 13.82
CA LEU A 10 -0.48 21.35 13.34
C LEU A 10 0.15 20.52 14.47
N GLN A 11 0.26 21.09 15.66
CA GLN A 11 0.82 20.42 16.84
C GLN A 11 -0.07 19.30 17.38
N SER A 12 -1.39 19.43 17.30
CA SER A 12 -2.33 18.37 17.70
C SER A 12 -2.22 17.14 16.81
N ARG A 13 -1.75 17.32 15.57
CA ARG A 13 -1.61 16.26 14.56
C ARG A 13 -2.94 15.59 14.22
N HIS A 14 -4.06 16.29 14.41
CA HIS A 14 -5.42 15.84 14.06
C HIS A 14 -5.68 15.87 12.54
N HIS A 15 -4.75 15.31 11.78
CA HIS A 15 -4.72 15.31 10.34
C HIS A 15 -4.14 13.98 9.80
N TYR A 16 -4.18 13.83 8.49
CA TYR A 16 -3.56 12.73 7.77
C TYR A 16 -2.92 13.27 6.50
N ALA A 17 -1.87 12.60 6.03
CA ALA A 17 -1.19 12.94 4.79
C ALA A 17 -1.80 12.14 3.63
N THR A 18 -1.86 12.74 2.43
CA THR A 18 -2.19 12.02 1.20
C THR A 18 -1.15 12.29 0.12
N THR A 19 -1.07 11.42 -0.89
CA THR A 19 -0.27 11.66 -2.10
C THR A 19 -0.97 12.59 -3.11
N GLY A 20 -1.86 13.47 -2.66
CA GLY A 20 -2.50 14.48 -3.50
C GLY A 20 -3.94 14.18 -3.94
N THR A 21 -4.53 13.05 -3.55
CA THR A 21 -5.95 12.75 -3.84
C THR A 21 -6.86 13.02 -2.65
N ARG A 22 -8.16 13.22 -2.93
CA ARG A 22 -9.18 13.59 -1.95
C ARG A 22 -9.73 12.36 -1.23
N ILE A 23 -8.92 11.83 -0.32
CA ILE A 23 -9.32 10.72 0.56
C ILE A 23 -9.94 11.32 1.83
N LEU A 24 -11.09 10.82 2.24
CA LEU A 24 -11.57 10.98 3.60
C LEU A 24 -11.07 9.80 4.41
N LEU A 25 -10.29 10.06 5.46
CA LEU A 25 -9.76 9.05 6.36
C LEU A 25 -10.03 9.48 7.81
N ASN A 26 -10.71 8.63 8.56
CA ASN A 26 -10.98 8.82 9.97
C ASN A 26 -10.47 7.60 10.73
N VAL A 27 -9.60 7.83 11.71
CA VAL A 27 -9.04 6.78 12.57
C VAL A 27 -9.23 7.18 14.01
N LYS A 28 -9.83 6.28 14.78
CA LYS A 28 -10.08 6.44 16.21
C LYS A 28 -9.62 5.20 16.96
N ALA A 29 -9.24 5.36 18.21
CA ALA A 29 -9.02 4.26 19.12
C ALA A 29 -9.90 4.42 20.35
N TYR A 30 -10.32 3.30 20.92
CA TYR A 30 -11.09 3.25 22.16
C TYR A 30 -10.36 2.34 23.15
N THR A 31 -10.12 2.86 24.36
CA THR A 31 -9.71 2.02 25.50
C THR A 31 -10.90 1.15 25.95
N LYS A 32 -10.67 0.06 26.69
CA LYS A 32 -11.73 -0.76 27.30
C LYS A 32 -12.63 0.05 28.23
N ARG A 33 -12.10 1.12 28.84
CA ARG A 33 -12.89 2.09 29.62
C ARG A 33 -13.76 3.01 28.77
N GLY A 34 -13.63 2.96 27.45
CA GLY A 34 -14.43 3.75 26.51
C GLY A 34 -13.88 5.14 26.22
N GLU A 35 -12.64 5.45 26.63
CA GLU A 35 -12.01 6.72 26.29
C GLU A 35 -11.70 6.74 24.79
N GLU A 36 -12.27 7.71 24.08
CA GLU A 36 -12.03 7.93 22.66
C GLU A 36 -10.73 8.72 22.47
N ALA A 37 -9.90 8.26 21.53
CA ALA A 37 -8.74 8.96 21.02
C ALA A 37 -8.84 9.07 19.50
N ILE A 38 -8.44 10.21 18.96
CA ILE A 38 -8.37 10.44 17.51
C ILE A 38 -6.93 10.55 17.03
N MET A 39 -6.74 10.53 15.72
CA MET A 39 -5.42 10.72 15.07
C MET A 39 -4.63 11.86 15.72
N GLY A 40 -3.40 11.60 16.17
CA GLY A 40 -2.53 12.61 16.76
C GLY A 40 -2.53 12.66 18.29
N ASP A 41 -3.57 12.13 18.95
CA ASP A 41 -3.70 12.13 20.40
C ASP A 41 -2.62 11.28 21.09
N ILE A 42 -2.38 11.62 22.36
CA ILE A 42 -1.52 10.89 23.29
C ILE A 42 -2.37 10.49 24.49
N VAL A 43 -2.51 9.20 24.73
CA VAL A 43 -3.33 8.64 25.82
C VAL A 43 -2.48 7.73 26.67
N PHE A 44 -2.49 7.97 27.98
CA PHE A 44 -1.88 7.10 28.97
C PHE A 44 -2.90 6.07 29.44
N THR A 45 -2.55 4.79 29.39
CA THR A 45 -3.47 3.72 29.77
C THR A 45 -2.74 2.60 30.52
N LYS A 46 -3.46 1.93 31.43
CA LYS A 46 -2.99 0.69 32.09
C LYS A 46 -3.45 -0.56 31.33
N GLU A 47 -4.20 -0.37 30.25
CA GLU A 47 -4.77 -1.46 29.48
C GLU A 47 -3.75 -2.03 28.50
N ARG A 48 -3.96 -3.29 28.13
CA ARG A 48 -3.11 -4.01 27.17
C ARG A 48 -3.75 -4.18 25.80
N GLU A 49 -4.95 -3.65 25.63
CA GLU A 49 -5.72 -3.76 24.40
C GLU A 49 -6.46 -2.45 24.15
N ALA A 50 -6.61 -2.10 22.88
CA ALA A 50 -7.47 -1.01 22.44
C ALA A 50 -8.19 -1.41 21.16
N LEU A 51 -9.41 -0.90 20.97
CA LEU A 51 -10.20 -1.09 19.77
C LEU A 51 -9.90 0.04 18.78
N LEU A 52 -9.33 -0.29 17.62
CA LEU A 52 -9.11 0.63 16.51
C LEU A 52 -10.33 0.65 15.59
N HIS A 53 -10.84 1.84 15.30
CA HIS A 53 -11.87 2.06 14.30
C HIS A 53 -11.28 2.86 13.13
N ILE A 54 -11.45 2.34 11.92
CA ILE A 54 -10.97 2.94 10.67
C ILE A 54 -12.17 3.12 9.73
N GLU A 55 -12.41 4.34 9.29
CA GLU A 55 -13.36 4.63 8.22
C GLU A 55 -12.65 5.40 7.10
N ALA A 56 -12.89 4.99 5.85
CA ALA A 56 -12.41 5.74 4.70
C ALA A 56 -13.41 5.76 3.55
N LEU A 57 -13.39 6.88 2.80
CA LEU A 57 -14.08 7.06 1.53
C LEU A 57 -13.08 7.61 0.51
N CYS A 58 -12.96 6.93 -0.62
CA CYS A 58 -11.91 7.15 -1.60
C CYS A 58 -12.49 7.45 -3.00
N PRO A 59 -11.81 8.26 -3.82
CA PRO A 59 -12.23 8.55 -5.20
C PRO A 59 -11.89 7.42 -6.19
N ALA A 60 -11.02 6.49 -5.80
CA ALA A 60 -10.68 5.27 -6.55
C ALA A 60 -10.77 4.04 -5.62
N PRO A 61 -10.94 2.82 -6.16
CA PRO A 61 -11.09 1.62 -5.36
C PRO A 61 -9.93 1.43 -4.38
N ILE A 62 -10.24 0.96 -3.18
CA ILE A 62 -9.26 0.67 -2.13
C ILE A 62 -8.58 -0.66 -2.46
N GLU A 63 -7.25 -0.63 -2.56
CA GLU A 63 -6.43 -1.83 -2.75
C GLU A 63 -6.17 -2.51 -1.41
N ARG A 64 -5.73 -1.75 -0.41
CA ARG A 64 -5.53 -2.25 0.96
C ARG A 64 -5.50 -1.15 2.02
N VAL A 65 -5.66 -1.57 3.26
CA VAL A 65 -5.36 -0.81 4.48
C VAL A 65 -4.32 -1.59 5.27
N ASP A 66 -3.15 -1.00 5.50
CA ASP A 66 -2.13 -1.55 6.38
C ASP A 66 -2.21 -0.89 7.76
N ILE A 67 -2.19 -1.68 8.83
CA ILE A 67 -2.23 -1.19 10.23
C ILE A 67 -0.85 -1.38 10.85
N PHE A 68 -0.36 -0.36 11.55
CA PHE A 68 0.99 -0.34 12.12
C PHE A 68 0.99 0.00 13.61
N ASN A 69 2.00 -0.53 14.31
CA ASN A 69 2.47 -0.04 15.60
C ASN A 69 3.94 0.38 15.45
N GLY A 70 4.15 1.68 15.21
CA GLY A 70 5.45 2.24 14.89
C GLY A 70 6.02 1.68 13.59
N ARG A 71 7.09 0.89 13.67
CA ARG A 71 7.72 0.28 12.48
C ARG A 71 7.15 -1.09 12.14
N GLU A 72 6.41 -1.70 13.06
CA GLU A 72 5.83 -3.01 12.86
C GLU A 72 4.49 -2.89 12.14
N LYS A 73 4.33 -3.65 11.05
CA LYS A 73 3.04 -3.81 10.39
C LYS A 73 2.29 -4.95 11.08
N LEU A 74 1.16 -4.63 11.71
CA LEU A 74 0.33 -5.59 12.43
C LEU A 74 -0.54 -6.40 11.47
N GLU A 75 -1.18 -5.73 10.51
CA GLU A 75 -2.14 -6.36 9.61
C GLU A 75 -2.16 -5.65 8.25
N THR A 76 -2.48 -6.41 7.20
CA THR A 76 -2.91 -5.87 5.91
C THR A 76 -4.34 -6.36 5.64
N VAL A 77 -5.27 -5.43 5.50
CA VAL A 77 -6.67 -5.71 5.13
C VAL A 77 -6.85 -5.33 3.67
N LYS A 78 -7.21 -6.29 2.80
CA LYS A 78 -7.72 -5.97 1.46
C LYS A 78 -9.25 -6.08 1.49
N PRO A 79 -9.99 -5.08 0.99
CA PRO A 79 -11.43 -4.99 1.21
C PRO A 79 -12.26 -5.80 0.21
N PHE A 80 -11.62 -6.60 -0.63
CA PHE A 80 -12.24 -7.48 -1.61
C PHE A 80 -11.93 -8.94 -1.28
N LYS A 81 -12.82 -9.84 -1.69
CA LYS A 81 -12.67 -11.28 -1.47
C LYS A 81 -11.52 -11.83 -2.32
N GLN A 82 -11.01 -13.00 -1.90
CA GLN A 82 -10.08 -13.77 -2.73
C GLN A 82 -10.67 -14.01 -4.12
N CYS A 83 -9.83 -13.86 -5.14
CA CYS A 83 -10.24 -13.77 -6.53
C CYS A 83 -9.44 -14.72 -7.42
N HIS A 84 -9.39 -16.00 -7.04
CA HIS A 84 -8.61 -17.05 -7.73
C HIS A 84 -8.85 -17.07 -9.24
N GLY A 85 -10.11 -17.01 -9.69
CA GLY A 85 -10.48 -16.98 -11.11
C GLY A 85 -10.32 -15.64 -11.84
N SER A 86 -9.84 -14.59 -11.16
CA SER A 86 -9.61 -13.30 -11.81
C SER A 86 -8.48 -13.40 -12.82
N ARG A 87 -8.52 -12.61 -13.89
CA ARG A 87 -7.43 -12.51 -14.88
C ARG A 87 -6.53 -11.30 -14.63
N ARG A 88 -6.89 -10.46 -13.65
CA ARG A 88 -6.17 -9.23 -13.34
C ARG A 88 -5.07 -9.48 -12.32
N ILE A 89 -3.84 -9.19 -12.70
CA ILE A 89 -2.68 -9.22 -11.82
C ILE A 89 -2.11 -7.82 -11.63
N ARG A 90 -1.44 -7.60 -10.51
CA ARG A 90 -0.69 -6.39 -10.20
C ARG A 90 0.78 -6.75 -10.00
N VAL A 91 1.65 -5.99 -10.66
CA VAL A 91 3.10 -6.04 -10.46
C VAL A 91 3.54 -4.66 -10.00
N ILE A 92 4.12 -4.57 -8.81
CA ILE A 92 4.61 -3.30 -8.26
C ILE A 92 6.02 -3.46 -7.72
N TRP A 93 6.81 -2.42 -7.82
CA TRP A 93 8.13 -2.31 -7.22
C TRP A 93 8.17 -1.05 -6.35
N GLU A 94 8.82 -1.15 -5.20
CA GLU A 94 8.81 -0.09 -4.19
C GLU A 94 10.14 0.04 -3.48
N GLY A 95 10.26 1.09 -2.67
CA GLY A 95 11.37 1.27 -1.72
C GLY A 95 12.49 2.17 -2.23
N ALA A 96 13.60 2.12 -1.52
CA ALA A 96 14.78 2.96 -1.73
C ALA A 96 16.07 2.18 -1.48
N GLU A 97 17.19 2.66 -2.02
CA GLU A 97 18.52 2.09 -1.76
C GLU A 97 18.91 2.30 -0.28
N CYS A 98 18.84 3.55 0.18
CA CYS A 98 19.31 3.97 1.49
C CYS A 98 18.52 5.17 2.03
N ARG A 99 18.85 5.63 3.25
CA ARG A 99 18.28 6.87 3.81
C ARG A 99 19.08 8.07 3.32
N GLY A 100 18.39 9.17 3.03
CA GLY A 100 19.03 10.43 2.68
C GLY A 100 19.44 10.53 1.20
N ARG A 101 20.66 11.02 0.93
CA ARG A 101 21.16 11.26 -0.43
C ARG A 101 21.58 9.95 -1.10
N GLY A 102 21.30 9.81 -2.40
CA GLY A 102 21.58 8.57 -3.14
C GLY A 102 20.54 7.45 -2.92
N ARG A 103 19.36 7.80 -2.40
CA ARG A 103 18.27 6.86 -2.10
C ARG A 103 17.53 6.29 -3.31
N GLU A 104 17.89 6.75 -4.51
CA GLU A 104 17.23 6.36 -5.75
C GLU A 104 17.46 4.87 -6.04
N THR A 105 16.43 4.20 -6.50
CA THR A 105 16.51 2.82 -6.98
C THR A 105 16.02 2.80 -8.41
N VAL A 106 16.88 2.35 -9.32
CA VAL A 106 16.55 2.20 -10.74
C VAL A 106 15.94 0.82 -10.97
N TRP A 107 14.70 0.82 -11.47
CA TRP A 107 13.90 -0.37 -11.72
C TRP A 107 13.69 -0.68 -13.19
N ASP A 108 14.32 0.08 -14.09
CA ASP A 108 14.22 -0.09 -15.55
C ASP A 108 14.21 -1.57 -15.95
N GLY A 109 13.22 -1.96 -16.75
CA GLY A 109 12.96 -3.38 -16.91
C GLY A 109 11.84 -3.72 -17.88
N SER A 110 11.54 -5.02 -17.89
CA SER A 110 10.53 -5.62 -18.74
C SER A 110 9.78 -6.74 -18.04
N ALA A 111 8.52 -6.92 -18.44
CA ALA A 111 7.70 -8.07 -18.11
C ALA A 111 7.24 -8.72 -19.41
N GLU A 112 7.41 -10.03 -19.51
CA GLU A 112 7.02 -10.85 -20.64
C GLU A 112 6.10 -11.97 -20.17
N VAL A 113 5.14 -12.35 -21.01
CA VAL A 113 4.24 -13.47 -20.74
C VAL A 113 4.34 -14.51 -21.84
N GLU A 114 4.55 -15.76 -21.43
CA GLU A 114 4.66 -16.94 -22.30
C GLU A 114 3.45 -17.84 -22.08
N GLY A 115 2.85 -18.37 -23.15
CA GLY A 115 1.63 -19.21 -23.06
C GLY A 115 0.36 -18.45 -22.66
N ASN A 116 0.41 -17.12 -22.61
CA ASN A 116 -0.72 -16.22 -22.32
C ASN A 116 -0.40 -14.84 -22.94
N ARG A 117 -1.25 -13.82 -22.75
CA ARG A 117 -1.04 -12.47 -23.29
C ARG A 117 -1.64 -11.41 -22.39
N PHE A 118 -1.08 -10.21 -22.43
CA PHE A 118 -1.66 -8.98 -21.90
C PHE A 118 -2.76 -8.46 -22.83
N GLU A 119 -4.01 -8.53 -22.38
CA GLU A 119 -5.14 -7.86 -23.06
C GLU A 119 -5.08 -6.36 -22.78
N GLU A 120 -4.97 -5.99 -21.51
CA GLU A 120 -4.85 -4.61 -21.06
C GLU A 120 -3.70 -4.46 -20.08
N VAL A 121 -3.09 -3.27 -20.05
CA VAL A 121 -2.04 -2.91 -19.10
C VAL A 121 -2.28 -1.47 -18.67
N SER A 122 -2.36 -1.23 -17.36
CA SER A 122 -2.60 0.09 -16.79
C SER A 122 -1.45 0.48 -15.87
N PRO A 123 -0.79 1.62 -16.09
CA PRO A 123 0.34 2.04 -15.27
C PRO A 123 -0.09 2.53 -13.89
N ILE A 124 0.81 2.38 -12.91
CA ILE A 124 0.65 2.88 -11.54
C ILE A 124 1.82 3.82 -11.24
N ASN A 125 1.50 5.06 -10.89
CA ASN A 125 2.48 6.11 -10.55
C ASN A 125 3.51 6.41 -11.66
N PHE A 126 3.09 6.39 -12.94
CA PHE A 126 3.88 6.85 -14.09
C PHE A 126 3.52 8.29 -14.47
N TRP A 127 3.95 9.25 -13.65
CA TRP A 127 3.63 10.67 -13.82
C TRP A 127 4.50 11.39 -14.85
N ASN A 128 5.62 10.78 -15.28
CA ASN A 128 6.50 11.35 -16.28
C ASN A 128 6.03 10.94 -17.70
N PRO A 129 5.46 11.85 -18.50
CA PRO A 129 4.94 11.52 -19.82
C PRO A 129 6.02 11.09 -20.82
N ILE A 130 7.30 11.41 -20.56
CA ILE A 130 8.44 11.04 -21.41
C ILE A 130 8.94 9.62 -21.10
N LYS A 131 8.59 9.07 -19.93
CA LYS A 131 8.96 7.71 -19.51
C LYS A 131 7.71 6.90 -19.17
N PRO A 132 6.76 6.73 -20.11
CA PRO A 132 5.56 5.95 -19.85
C PRO A 132 5.88 4.46 -19.71
N LEU A 133 4.91 3.71 -19.19
CA LEU A 133 4.87 2.26 -19.35
C LEU A 133 4.55 1.95 -20.82
N ILE A 134 5.33 1.09 -21.46
CA ILE A 134 5.19 0.77 -22.88
C ILE A 134 4.75 -0.67 -23.02
N LYS A 135 3.54 -0.89 -23.56
CA LYS A 135 3.10 -2.20 -24.04
C LYS A 135 3.58 -2.37 -25.48
N GLU A 136 4.74 -2.99 -25.65
CA GLU A 136 5.36 -3.16 -26.98
C GLU A 136 4.55 -4.09 -27.88
N ASN A 137 3.97 -5.14 -27.29
CA ASN A 137 3.05 -6.06 -27.95
C ASN A 137 2.17 -6.78 -26.93
N SER A 138 1.39 -7.77 -27.36
CA SER A 138 0.51 -8.54 -26.48
C SER A 138 1.25 -9.44 -25.47
N HIS A 139 2.56 -9.61 -25.58
CA HIS A 139 3.36 -10.49 -24.73
C HIS A 139 4.45 -9.74 -23.94
N ARG A 140 4.68 -8.46 -24.20
CA ARG A 140 5.80 -7.71 -23.62
C ARG A 140 5.43 -6.28 -23.22
N VAL A 141 5.82 -5.92 -22.00
CA VAL A 141 5.72 -4.58 -21.44
C VAL A 141 7.10 -4.15 -20.94
N THR A 142 7.48 -2.90 -21.22
CA THR A 142 8.76 -2.31 -20.79
C THR A 142 8.55 -0.99 -20.06
N TRP A 143 9.48 -0.64 -19.19
CA TRP A 143 9.42 0.61 -18.42
C TRP A 143 10.79 1.18 -18.09
N LYS A 144 10.80 2.48 -17.81
CA LYS A 144 11.87 3.16 -17.07
C LYS A 144 11.29 3.74 -15.80
N SER A 145 11.81 3.37 -14.64
CA SER A 145 11.21 3.74 -13.36
C SER A 145 12.26 3.88 -12.26
N ILE A 146 12.08 4.89 -11.42
CA ILE A 146 12.93 5.16 -10.26
C ILE A 146 12.04 5.32 -9.04
N THR A 147 12.40 4.68 -7.93
CA THR A 147 11.76 4.90 -6.63
C THR A 147 12.74 5.53 -5.64
N THR A 148 12.22 6.35 -4.72
CA THR A 148 12.97 6.99 -3.63
C THR A 148 12.32 6.74 -2.26
N GLY A 149 11.64 5.60 -2.13
CA GLY A 149 10.75 5.26 -1.02
C GLY A 149 9.26 5.19 -1.41
N SER A 150 8.94 5.63 -2.62
CA SER A 150 7.64 5.45 -3.27
C SER A 150 7.52 4.05 -3.91
N PHE A 151 6.43 3.82 -4.65
CA PHE A 151 6.24 2.64 -5.47
C PHE A 151 5.68 3.02 -6.85
N SER A 152 5.98 2.19 -7.84
CA SER A 152 5.38 2.24 -9.18
C SER A 152 5.08 0.81 -9.63
N GLY A 153 4.36 0.67 -10.74
CA GLY A 153 4.06 -0.64 -11.26
C GLY A 153 3.03 -0.61 -12.35
N PHE A 154 2.35 -1.73 -12.54
CA PHE A 154 1.24 -1.85 -13.46
C PHE A 154 0.24 -2.91 -13.01
N ASP A 155 -1.00 -2.71 -13.43
CA ASP A 155 -1.98 -3.77 -13.52
C ASP A 155 -1.98 -4.35 -14.93
N ALA A 156 -2.22 -5.64 -15.04
CA ALA A 156 -2.42 -6.29 -16.31
C ALA A 156 -3.64 -7.18 -16.27
N LEU A 157 -4.49 -7.07 -17.29
CA LEU A 157 -5.55 -8.04 -17.58
C LEU A 157 -5.00 -9.08 -18.54
N LEU A 158 -4.95 -10.33 -18.09
CA LEU A 158 -4.47 -11.45 -18.89
C LEU A 158 -5.60 -12.06 -19.72
N LYS A 159 -5.27 -12.79 -20.79
CA LYS A 159 -6.25 -13.58 -21.54
C LYS A 159 -6.80 -14.70 -20.69
N ASP A 160 -5.91 -15.44 -20.03
CA ASP A 160 -6.25 -16.55 -19.14
C ASP A 160 -5.82 -16.24 -17.68
N SER A 161 -6.56 -16.77 -16.71
CA SER A 161 -6.32 -16.51 -15.29
C SER A 161 -5.16 -17.33 -14.72
N HIS A 162 -4.84 -18.50 -15.25
CA HIS A 162 -3.89 -19.46 -14.67
C HIS A 162 -2.83 -19.94 -15.66
N GLU A 163 -3.10 -19.89 -16.96
CA GLU A 163 -2.17 -20.40 -17.97
C GLU A 163 -0.96 -19.49 -18.17
N GLY A 164 0.19 -20.12 -18.43
CA GLY A 164 1.41 -19.46 -18.83
C GLY A 164 2.34 -19.01 -17.70
N ILE A 165 3.37 -18.26 -18.09
CA ILE A 165 4.48 -17.87 -17.24
C ILE A 165 4.74 -16.37 -17.41
N LEU A 166 4.78 -15.65 -16.30
CA LEU A 166 5.22 -14.26 -16.22
C LEU A 166 6.72 -14.19 -15.94
N ARG A 167 7.48 -13.60 -16.85
CA ARG A 167 8.92 -13.36 -16.72
C ARG A 167 9.16 -11.88 -16.46
N ILE A 168 9.83 -11.55 -15.37
CA ILE A 168 10.19 -10.16 -15.02
C ILE A 168 11.71 -10.04 -14.98
N LYS A 169 12.24 -8.97 -15.60
CA LYS A 169 13.67 -8.70 -15.66
C LYS A 169 13.95 -7.23 -15.38
N THR A 170 14.76 -6.98 -14.36
CA THR A 170 15.37 -5.68 -14.04
C THR A 170 16.86 -5.91 -13.72
N PRO A 171 17.67 -4.86 -13.55
CA PRO A 171 19.02 -4.99 -13.01
C PRO A 171 19.08 -5.58 -11.60
N LEU A 172 18.00 -5.46 -10.82
CA LEU A 172 17.93 -5.87 -9.42
C LEU A 172 17.43 -7.30 -9.24
N LEU A 173 16.57 -7.79 -10.14
CA LEU A 173 16.03 -9.14 -10.06
C LEU A 173 15.63 -9.71 -11.42
N LYS A 174 15.64 -11.04 -11.50
CA LYS A 174 15.05 -11.81 -12.58
C LYS A 174 14.14 -12.85 -11.97
N GLN A 175 12.88 -12.88 -12.37
CA GLN A 175 11.88 -13.80 -11.83
C GLN A 175 11.09 -14.45 -12.95
N GLN A 176 10.74 -15.71 -12.73
CA GLN A 176 9.87 -16.50 -13.58
C GLN A 176 8.78 -17.09 -12.70
N ILE A 177 7.53 -16.67 -12.92
CA ILE A 177 6.40 -16.97 -12.05
C ILE A 177 5.34 -17.67 -12.89
N LYS A 178 4.86 -18.85 -12.47
CA LYS A 178 3.70 -19.45 -13.14
C LYS A 178 2.48 -18.61 -12.81
N ILE A 179 1.66 -18.30 -13.81
CA ILE A 179 0.50 -17.43 -13.59
C ILE A 179 -0.48 -18.07 -12.59
N SER A 180 -0.59 -19.40 -12.58
CA SER A 180 -1.39 -20.16 -11.60
C SER A 180 -0.93 -20.01 -10.15
N GLU A 181 0.33 -19.64 -9.90
CA GLU A 181 0.86 -19.43 -8.54
C GLU A 181 0.60 -18.01 -8.02
N ILE A 182 0.19 -17.07 -8.89
CA ILE A 182 -0.16 -15.70 -8.49
C ILE A 182 -1.53 -15.72 -7.82
N THR A 183 -1.54 -15.56 -6.50
CA THR A 183 -2.76 -15.59 -5.68
C THR A 183 -3.15 -14.21 -5.16
N TYR A 184 -4.18 -14.16 -4.32
CA TYR A 184 -4.57 -12.96 -3.58
C TYR A 184 -3.45 -12.42 -2.68
N ASP A 185 -2.60 -13.28 -2.12
CA ASP A 185 -1.51 -12.88 -1.25
C ASP A 185 -0.33 -12.33 -2.04
N ASP A 186 0.45 -11.46 -1.41
CA ASP A 186 1.59 -10.84 -2.06
C ASP A 186 2.72 -11.86 -2.22
N MET A 187 3.10 -12.19 -3.46
CA MET A 187 4.41 -12.77 -3.73
C MET A 187 5.45 -11.67 -3.64
N VAL A 188 6.34 -11.73 -2.64
CA VAL A 188 7.31 -10.67 -2.34
C VAL A 188 8.73 -11.10 -2.71
N PHE A 189 9.41 -10.28 -3.50
CA PHE A 189 10.81 -10.45 -3.90
C PHE A 189 11.63 -9.28 -3.34
N GLU A 190 12.25 -9.48 -2.18
CA GLU A 190 13.12 -8.48 -1.53
C GLU A 190 14.48 -8.40 -2.25
N VAL A 191 14.99 -7.18 -2.46
CA VAL A 191 16.28 -6.94 -3.16
C VAL A 191 17.22 -6.02 -2.38
N GLY A 192 17.20 -6.16 -1.05
CA GLY A 192 17.98 -5.34 -0.11
C GLY A 192 17.56 -3.87 -0.11
N GLY A 193 18.17 -3.04 0.73
CA GLY A 193 17.79 -1.63 0.87
C GLY A 193 16.59 -1.41 1.80
N LEU A 194 15.88 -0.29 1.66
CA LEU A 194 14.78 0.12 2.54
C LEU A 194 13.42 -0.25 1.96
N SER A 195 12.87 -1.37 2.43
CA SER A 195 11.60 -1.93 1.90
C SER A 195 11.64 -2.03 0.37
N ARG A 196 12.83 -2.30 -0.18
CA ARG A 196 13.04 -2.30 -1.62
C ARG A 196 12.84 -3.71 -2.15
N ARG A 197 11.77 -3.83 -2.92
CA ARG A 197 11.20 -5.12 -3.30
C ARG A 197 10.24 -4.99 -4.47
N MET A 198 9.94 -6.12 -5.07
CA MET A 198 8.84 -6.29 -6.00
C MET A 198 7.75 -7.15 -5.38
N ARG A 199 6.48 -6.82 -5.66
CA ARG A 199 5.32 -7.61 -5.26
C ARG A 199 4.46 -7.95 -6.47
N VAL A 200 4.03 -9.19 -6.53
CA VAL A 200 3.10 -9.70 -7.55
C VAL A 200 1.92 -10.36 -6.86
N PHE A 201 0.70 -9.96 -7.22
CA PHE A 201 -0.53 -10.52 -6.64
C PHE A 201 -1.72 -10.33 -7.56
N ARG A 202 -2.79 -11.05 -7.27
CA ARG A 202 -4.05 -11.04 -8.02
C ARG A 202 -5.04 -10.05 -7.42
N LEU A 203 -5.69 -9.30 -8.30
CA LEU A 203 -6.78 -8.39 -8.00
C LEU A 203 -8.07 -8.95 -8.58
N PRO A 204 -9.27 -8.60 -8.06
CA PRO A 204 -10.50 -8.91 -8.76
C PRO A 204 -10.53 -8.23 -10.13
N ASN A 205 -11.19 -8.84 -11.11
CA ASN A 205 -11.31 -8.27 -12.47
C ASN A 205 -11.82 -6.82 -12.42
N LYS A 206 -12.73 -6.53 -11.48
CA LYS A 206 -13.19 -5.19 -11.15
C LYS A 206 -13.31 -5.06 -9.63
N ASN A 207 -12.62 -4.08 -9.06
CA ASN A 207 -12.79 -3.70 -7.66
C ASN A 207 -13.77 -2.52 -7.58
N THR A 208 -14.81 -2.66 -6.77
CA THR A 208 -15.85 -1.64 -6.61
C THR A 208 -15.90 -1.10 -5.18
N ILE A 209 -14.86 -1.35 -4.38
CA ILE A 209 -14.85 -0.98 -2.97
C ILE A 209 -14.18 0.39 -2.79
N TYR A 210 -15.00 1.43 -2.71
CA TYR A 210 -14.56 2.82 -2.50
C TYR A 210 -14.68 3.28 -1.04
N ARG A 211 -15.40 2.50 -0.21
CA ARG A 211 -15.63 2.79 1.20
C ARG A 211 -15.24 1.58 2.05
N ILE A 212 -14.67 1.84 3.22
CA ILE A 212 -14.37 0.80 4.19
C ILE A 212 -14.70 1.30 5.61
N LYS A 213 -15.17 0.37 6.44
CA LYS A 213 -15.29 0.51 7.89
C LYS A 213 -14.68 -0.73 8.52
N LEU A 214 -13.70 -0.55 9.40
CA LEU A 214 -12.99 -1.65 10.06
C LEU A 214 -12.89 -1.40 11.55
N GLU A 215 -13.06 -2.47 12.30
CA GLU A 215 -12.77 -2.53 13.72
C GLU A 215 -11.69 -3.59 13.95
N ARG A 216 -10.69 -3.27 14.76
CA ARG A 216 -9.59 -4.19 15.12
C ARG A 216 -9.21 -4.04 16.57
N ASN A 217 -9.26 -5.16 17.30
CA ASN A 217 -8.65 -5.25 18.62
C ASN A 217 -7.13 -5.32 18.45
N MET A 218 -6.42 -4.39 19.05
CA MET A 218 -4.97 -4.32 18.99
C MET A 218 -4.38 -4.62 20.35
N HIS A 219 -3.33 -5.44 20.38
CA HIS A 219 -2.52 -5.62 21.57
C HIS A 219 -1.51 -4.48 21.71
N LEU A 220 -1.46 -3.89 22.90
CA LEU A 220 -0.54 -2.83 23.27
C LEU A 220 0.70 -3.44 23.95
N LYS A 221 1.88 -3.03 23.51
CA LYS A 221 3.16 -3.39 24.11
C LYS A 221 3.29 -2.66 25.45
N SER A 222 3.50 -3.43 26.51
CA SER A 222 3.67 -2.94 27.89
C SER A 222 4.95 -2.11 28.06
N GLY A 223 4.88 -1.02 28.84
CA GLY A 223 6.02 -0.18 29.20
C GLY A 223 6.68 0.53 28.01
N LYS A 224 5.95 0.68 26.90
CA LYS A 224 6.40 1.32 25.65
C LYS A 224 5.29 2.14 25.03
N ASP A 225 5.69 3.06 24.18
CA ASP A 225 4.78 3.78 23.30
C ASP A 225 4.23 2.83 22.24
N ASN A 226 2.91 2.91 22.00
CA ASN A 226 2.24 2.24 20.90
C ASN A 226 1.71 3.29 19.92
N PRO A 227 2.55 3.82 19.03
CA PRO A 227 2.11 4.74 17.98
C PRO A 227 1.36 3.98 16.89
N ILE A 228 0.03 3.93 17.02
CA ILE A 228 -0.85 3.24 16.09
C ILE A 228 -1.22 4.15 14.94
N TYR A 229 -0.99 3.72 13.71
CA TYR A 229 -1.45 4.43 12.52
C TYR A 229 -1.79 3.47 11.39
N VAL A 230 -2.47 3.99 10.38
CA VAL A 230 -2.86 3.22 9.20
C VAL A 230 -2.31 3.85 7.94
N ARG A 231 -2.06 3.01 6.93
CA ARG A 231 -1.79 3.43 5.57
C ARG A 231 -2.83 2.83 4.64
N LEU A 232 -3.62 3.68 4.00
CA LEU A 232 -4.54 3.28 2.94
C LEU A 232 -3.85 3.40 1.59
N THR A 233 -4.01 2.40 0.72
CA THR A 233 -3.54 2.42 -0.67
C THR A 233 -4.73 2.18 -1.60
N GLN A 234 -4.88 3.03 -2.62
CA GLN A 234 -5.87 2.90 -3.68
C GLN A 234 -5.29 2.15 -4.89
N GLU A 235 -6.16 1.63 -5.76
CA GLU A 235 -5.72 0.92 -6.96
C GLU A 235 -4.94 1.83 -7.93
N ASP A 236 -5.25 3.11 -8.01
CA ASP A 236 -4.53 4.07 -8.87
C ASP A 236 -3.12 4.43 -8.38
N GLY A 237 -2.71 3.93 -7.20
CA GLY A 237 -1.39 4.14 -6.64
C GLY A 237 -1.33 5.25 -5.58
N HIS A 238 -2.42 5.99 -5.37
CA HIS A 238 -2.46 6.99 -4.31
C HIS A 238 -2.56 6.36 -2.91
N ARG A 239 -2.05 7.10 -1.92
CA ARG A 239 -2.02 6.67 -0.53
C ARG A 239 -2.49 7.77 0.42
N ALA A 240 -2.97 7.34 1.59
CA ALA A 240 -3.12 8.16 2.77
C ALA A 240 -2.43 7.52 3.98
N TRP A 241 -1.94 8.35 4.90
CA TRP A 241 -1.37 7.94 6.19
C TRP A 241 -2.03 8.75 7.30
N SER A 242 -2.63 8.08 8.28
CA SER A 242 -3.11 8.77 9.47
C SER A 242 -1.93 9.26 10.33
N SER A 243 -2.11 10.37 11.04
CA SER A 243 -1.24 10.63 12.19
C SER A 243 -1.36 9.49 13.21
N PRO A 244 -0.27 9.12 13.90
CA PRO A 244 -0.36 8.10 14.92
C PRO A 244 -1.19 8.54 16.13
N ILE A 245 -1.95 7.60 16.68
CA ILE A 245 -2.54 7.68 18.01
C ILE A 245 -1.54 7.01 18.96
N TYR A 246 -1.02 7.75 19.93
CA TYR A 246 -0.02 7.25 20.87
C TYR A 246 -0.71 6.69 22.11
N LEU A 247 -0.73 5.36 22.23
CA LEU A 247 -1.21 4.67 23.44
C LEU A 247 -0.01 4.28 24.29
N ILE A 248 0.25 5.04 25.36
CA ILE A 248 1.39 4.86 26.24
C ILE A 248 0.95 3.97 27.41
N THR A 249 1.48 2.75 27.44
CA THR A 249 1.18 1.82 28.53
C THR A 249 2.12 2.05 29.71
N GLN A 250 1.55 2.31 30.88
CA GLN A 250 2.28 2.41 32.15
C GLN A 250 2.20 1.10 32.93
#